data_AF-A0A951CR92-F1
#
_entry.id   AF-A0A951CR92-F1
#
_cell.length_a   1.000
_cell.length_b   1.000
_cell.length_c   1.000
_cell.angle_alpha   90.00
_cell.angle_beta   90.00
_cell.angle_gamma   90.00
#
_symmetry.space_group_name_H-M   'P 1'
#
loop_
_entity.id
_entity.type
_entity.pdbx_description
1 polymer ?
#
loop_
_entity_poly.entity_id
_entity_poly.type
_entity_poly.pdbx_seq_one_letter_code
_entity_poly.pdbx_strand_id
1 'polypeptide(L)'
;MNSFAEEMLYRGVLFAPLLRQVTANQAIAMTAVLFGIGHYHGTPSGFPGMALTFVVGWIFGLAMVETRSILLPWFLHFVPDAVIYVTSAFQN
;
A
#
# COMPACT_ATOMS: atom_id res chain seq x y z
N MET A 1 3.77 5.71 8.97
CA MET A 1 3.85 4.50 9.83
C MET A 1 5.02 3.69 9.27
N ASN A 2 5.20 2.41 9.62
CA ASN A 2 6.09 1.55 8.83
C ASN A 2 5.24 0.68 7.88
N SER A 3 5.85 0.19 6.81
CA SER A 3 5.18 -0.66 5.83
C SER A 3 4.37 -1.81 6.43
N PHE A 4 4.84 -2.45 7.51
CA PHE A 4 4.11 -3.55 8.15
C PHE A 4 2.78 -3.08 8.76
N ALA A 5 2.82 -2.00 9.56
CA ALA A 5 1.62 -1.45 10.18
C ALA A 5 0.62 -0.94 9.14
N GLU A 6 1.11 -0.39 8.03
CA GLU A 6 0.26 0.06 6.93
C GLU A 6 -0.40 -1.12 6.20
N GLU A 7 0.35 -2.18 5.86
CA GLU A 7 -0.26 -3.37 5.26
C GLU A 7 -1.26 -4.06 6.20
N MET A 8 -1.00 -4.10 7.50
CA MET A 8 -2.00 -4.60 8.46
C MET A 8 -3.30 -3.79 8.39
N LEU A 9 -3.21 -2.46 8.32
CA LEU A 9 -4.38 -1.60 8.20
C LEU A 9 -5.12 -1.81 6.87
N TYR A 10 -4.43 -1.63 5.75
CA TYR A 10 -5.09 -1.62 4.44
C TYR A 10 -5.45 -3.02 3.94
N ARG A 11 -4.60 -4.02 4.15
CA ARG A 11 -4.77 -5.38 3.59
C ARG A 11 -5.30 -6.38 4.62
N GLY A 12 -4.94 -6.20 5.90
CA GLY A 12 -5.49 -6.99 7.00
C GLY A 12 -6.90 -6.53 7.40
N VAL A 13 -7.02 -5.29 7.86
CA VAL A 13 -8.25 -4.77 8.50
C VAL A 13 -9.28 -4.29 7.47
N LEU A 14 -8.88 -3.57 6.43
CA LEU A 14 -9.82 -3.02 5.45
C LEU A 14 -10.15 -4.01 4.34
N PHE A 15 -9.16 -4.59 3.68
CA PHE A 15 -9.35 -5.44 2.51
C PHE A 15 -10.06 -6.77 2.82
N ALA A 16 -9.63 -7.50 3.85
CA ALA A 16 -10.15 -8.85 4.12
C ALA A 16 -11.67 -8.87 4.41
N PRO A 17 -12.24 -7.93 5.19
CA PRO A 17 -13.70 -7.83 5.33
C PRO A 17 -14.41 -7.42 4.04
N LEU A 18 -13.82 -6.56 3.21
CA LEU A 18 -14.42 -6.11 1.94
C LEU A 18 -14.64 -7.27 0.97
N LEU A 19 -13.74 -8.25 0.93
CA LEU A 19 -13.92 -9.45 0.09
C LEU A 19 -15.18 -10.27 0.40
N ARG A 20 -15.82 -10.04 1.56
CA ARG A 20 -17.11 -10.66 1.93
C ARG A 20 -18.33 -9.89 1.42
N GLN A 21 -18.15 -8.65 0.96
CA GLN A 21 -19.23 -7.73 0.61
C GLN A 21 -19.20 -7.29 -0.86
N VAL A 22 -18.01 -7.27 -1.46
CA VAL A 22 -17.78 -6.79 -2.83
C VAL A 22 -16.82 -7.72 -3.59
N THR A 23 -16.73 -7.53 -4.90
CA THR A 23 -15.76 -8.26 -5.73
C THR A 23 -14.32 -7.91 -5.36
N ALA A 24 -13.37 -8.79 -5.67
CA ALA A 24 -11.94 -8.54 -5.45
C ALA A 24 -11.48 -7.23 -6.11
N ASN A 25 -11.90 -6.98 -7.35
CA ASN A 25 -11.55 -5.74 -8.06
C ASN A 25 -12.08 -4.49 -7.35
N GLN A 26 -13.30 -4.54 -6.79
CA GLN A 26 -13.84 -3.44 -6.00
C GLN A 26 -13.06 -3.24 -4.69
N ALA A 27 -12.75 -4.32 -3.97
CA ALA A 27 -11.95 -4.24 -2.74
C ALA A 27 -10.53 -3.68 -3.02
N ILE A 28 -9.90 -4.08 -4.13
CA ILE A 28 -8.60 -3.55 -4.56
C ILE A 28 -8.72 -2.07 -4.85
N ALA A 29 -9.70 -1.66 -5.66
CA ALA A 29 -9.89 -0.26 -6.01
C ALA A 29 -10.12 0.62 -4.78
N MET A 30 -11.02 0.21 -3.87
CA MET A 30 -11.34 0.96 -2.66
C MET A 30 -10.12 1.13 -1.75
N THR A 31 -9.39 0.04 -1.48
CA THR A 31 -8.21 0.09 -0.61
C THR A 31 -7.02 0.80 -1.26
N ALA A 32 -6.84 0.68 -2.58
CA ALA A 32 -5.82 1.41 -3.33
C ALA A 32 -6.07 2.92 -3.33
N VAL A 33 -7.32 3.37 -3.50
CA VAL A 33 -7.68 4.79 -3.42
C VAL A 33 -7.39 5.35 -2.03
N LEU A 34 -7.81 4.65 -0.97
CA LEU A 34 -7.54 5.07 0.41
C LEU A 34 -6.03 5.11 0.70
N PHE A 35 -5.30 4.10 0.23
CA PHE A 35 -3.84 4.04 0.37
C PHE A 35 -3.18 5.25 -0.31
N GLY A 36 -3.55 5.53 -1.56
CA GLY A 36 -3.06 6.71 -2.28
C GLY A 36 -3.31 8.01 -1.52
N ILE A 37 -4.56 8.26 -1.11
CA ILE A 37 -4.95 9.46 -0.34
C ILE A 37 -4.11 9.59 0.95
N GLY A 38 -3.89 8.48 1.66
CA GLY A 38 -3.08 8.45 2.87
C GLY A 38 -1.62 8.89 2.66
N HIS A 39 -1.13 8.82 1.41
CA HIS A 39 0.23 9.15 1.02
C HIS A 39 0.39 10.52 0.36
N TYR A 40 -0.62 11.40 0.42
CA TYR A 40 -0.50 12.75 -0.12
C TYR A 40 0.70 13.54 0.46
N HIS A 41 1.06 13.29 1.73
CA HIS A 41 2.23 13.89 2.37
C HIS A 41 3.45 12.93 2.43
N GLY A 42 3.44 11.87 1.62
CA GLY A 42 4.53 10.90 1.51
C GLY A 42 5.73 11.44 0.72
N THR A 43 6.65 10.54 0.35
CA THR A 43 7.82 10.87 -0.48
C THR A 43 7.80 10.01 -1.76
N PRO A 44 7.63 10.61 -2.95
CA PRO A 44 7.35 12.02 -3.22
C PRO A 44 5.98 12.47 -2.69
N SER A 45 5.82 13.78 -2.43
CA SER A 45 4.57 14.35 -1.90
C SER A 45 3.63 14.88 -3.00
N GLY A 46 2.41 15.22 -2.62
CA GLY A 46 1.38 15.79 -3.46
C GLY A 46 0.69 14.77 -4.38
N PHE A 47 -0.01 15.28 -5.39
CA PHE A 47 -0.75 14.46 -6.36
C PHE A 47 0.10 13.40 -7.07
N PRO A 48 1.36 13.65 -7.47
CA PRO A 48 2.20 12.62 -8.06
C PRO A 48 2.47 11.45 -7.11
N GLY A 49 2.78 11.74 -5.84
CA GLY A 49 2.97 10.72 -4.80
C GLY A 49 1.70 9.93 -4.53
N MET A 50 0.56 10.61 -4.42
CA MET A 50 -0.76 10.01 -4.25
C MET A 50 -1.12 9.06 -5.42
N ALA A 51 -0.87 9.47 -6.66
CA ALA A 51 -1.13 8.66 -7.85
C ALA A 51 -0.19 7.44 -7.93
N LEU A 52 1.09 7.63 -7.63
CA LEU A 52 2.08 6.55 -7.58
C LEU A 52 1.68 5.51 -6.52
N THR A 53 1.37 5.95 -5.32
CA THR A 53 1.00 5.07 -4.21
C THR A 53 -0.36 4.43 -4.42
N PHE A 54 -1.30 5.05 -5.14
CA PHE A 54 -2.51 4.38 -5.63
C PHE A 54 -2.16 3.16 -6.51
N VAL A 55 -1.29 3.33 -7.50
CA VAL A 55 -0.88 2.22 -8.40
C VAL A 55 -0.15 1.12 -7.63
N VAL A 56 0.78 1.50 -6.75
CA VAL A 56 1.48 0.57 -5.87
C VAL A 56 0.49 -0.17 -4.96
N GLY A 57 -0.48 0.56 -4.41
CA GLY A 57 -1.48 0.01 -3.54
C GLY A 57 -2.42 -0.98 -4.25
N TRP A 58 -2.67 -0.77 -5.54
CA TRP A 58 -3.36 -1.70 -6.42
C TRP A 58 -2.58 -3.00 -6.60
N ILE A 59 -1.27 -2.91 -6.86
CA ILE A 59 -0.37 -4.07 -7.00
C ILE A 59 -0.36 -4.90 -5.71
N PHE A 60 -0.35 -4.25 -4.54
CA PHE A 60 -0.42 -4.96 -3.25
C PHE A 60 -1.76 -5.67 -3.05
N GLY A 61 -2.86 -5.06 -3.51
CA GLY A 61 -4.17 -5.71 -3.55
C GLY A 61 -4.19 -6.96 -4.43
N LEU A 62 -3.59 -6.89 -5.63
CA LEU A 62 -3.42 -8.05 -6.50
C LEU A 62 -2.57 -9.14 -5.83
N ALA A 63 -1.44 -8.76 -5.21
CA ALA A 63 -0.60 -9.69 -4.47
C ALA A 63 -1.35 -10.41 -3.33
N MET A 64 -2.22 -9.71 -2.61
CA MET A 64 -3.10 -10.33 -1.61
C MET A 64 -4.05 -11.36 -2.23
N VAL A 65 -4.68 -11.05 -3.37
CA VAL A 65 -5.62 -11.96 -4.04
C VAL A 65 -4.92 -13.23 -4.51
N GLU A 66 -3.77 -13.08 -5.19
CA GLU A 66 -3.02 -14.20 -5.78
C GLU A 66 -2.40 -15.09 -4.71
N THR A 67 -1.82 -14.50 -3.65
CA THR A 67 -1.08 -15.27 -2.64
C THR A 67 -1.89 -15.64 -1.41
N ARG A 68 -3.02 -14.96 -1.16
CA ARG A 68 -3.80 -15.04 0.08
C ARG A 68 -2.94 -14.79 1.34
N SER A 69 -1.87 -14.02 1.19
CA SER A 69 -0.87 -13.78 2.24
C SER A 69 -0.48 -12.30 2.28
N ILE A 70 -0.30 -11.80 3.50
CA ILE A 70 0.15 -10.43 3.73
C ILE A 70 1.67 -10.25 3.56
N LEU A 71 2.41 -11.36 3.52
CA LEU A 71 3.88 -11.33 3.45
C LEU A 71 4.39 -10.69 2.15
N LEU A 72 3.77 -11.02 1.01
CA LEU A 72 4.19 -10.45 -0.28
C LEU A 72 3.87 -8.95 -0.39
N PRO A 73 2.63 -8.47 -0.11
CA PRO A 73 2.33 -7.04 -0.04
C PRO A 73 3.27 -6.28 0.91
N TRP A 74 3.51 -6.82 2.10
CA TRP A 74 4.41 -6.21 3.08
C TRP A 74 5.83 -6.11 2.55
N PHE A 75 6.37 -7.19 1.98
CA PHE A 75 7.72 -7.18 1.44
C PHE A 75 7.86 -6.18 0.28
N LEU A 76 6.87 -6.14 -0.62
CA LEU A 76 6.85 -5.19 -1.74
C LEU A 76 6.74 -3.73 -1.27
N HIS A 77 6.07 -3.46 -0.14
CA HIS A 77 6.01 -2.13 0.48
C HIS A 77 7.31 -1.80 1.23
N PHE A 78 7.89 -2.76 1.94
CA PHE A 78 9.10 -2.57 2.71
C PHE A 78 10.30 -2.13 1.86
N VAL A 79 10.45 -2.65 0.64
CA VAL A 79 11.58 -2.31 -0.25
C VAL A 79 11.67 -0.81 -0.57
N PRO A 80 10.64 -0.15 -1.15
CA PRO A 80 10.70 1.29 -1.42
C PRO A 80 10.83 2.12 -0.13
N ASP A 81 10.18 1.74 0.97
CA ASP A 81 10.37 2.39 2.27
C ASP A 81 11.84 2.37 2.68
N ALA A 82 12.49 1.21 2.64
CA ALA A 82 13.90 1.07 2.97
C ALA A 82 14.78 1.95 2.09
N VAL A 83 14.51 2.03 0.78
CA VAL A 83 15.23 2.93 -0.14
C VAL A 83 15.03 4.39 0.25
N ILE A 84 13.80 4.82 0.55
CA ILE A 84 13.51 6.19 0.99
C ILE A 84 14.26 6.50 2.29
N TYR A 85 14.13 5.66 3.32
CA TYR A 85 14.81 5.87 4.59
C TYR A 85 16.34 5.93 4.45
N VAL A 86 16.93 5.01 3.67
CA VAL A 86 18.38 4.98 3.43
C VAL A 86 18.84 6.20 2.66
N THR A 87 18.16 6.57 1.57
CA THR A 87 18.56 7.73 0.76
C THR A 87 18.38 9.05 1.51
N SER A 88 17.30 9.21 2.28
CA SER A 88 17.10 10.37 3.16
C SER A 88 18.14 10.46 4.28
N ALA A 89 18.69 9.33 4.76
CA ALA A 89 19.76 9.35 5.75
C ALA A 89 21.09 9.93 5.20
N PHE A 90 21.33 9.84 3.89
CA PHE A 90 22.51 10.42 3.23
C PHE A 90 22.32 11.88 2.77
N GLN A 91 21.12 12.45 2.94
CA GLN A 91 20.82 13.84 2.61
C GLN A 91 21.01 14.80 3.79
N ASN A 92 21.42 14.28 4.95
CA ASN A 92 21.79 15.01 6.17
C ASN A 92 23.30 14.95 6.38
#